data_AF-Q2NWW1-F1
#
_entry.id   AF-Q2NWW1-F1
#
_cell.length_a   1.000
_cell.length_b   1.000
_cell.length_c   1.000
_cell.angle_alpha   90.00
_cell.angle_beta   90.00
_cell.angle_gamma   90.00
#
_symmetry.space_group_name_H-M   'P 1'
#
loop_
_entity.id
_entity.type
_entity.pdbx_description
1 polymer ?
#
loop_
_entity_poly.entity_id
_entity_poly.type
_entity_poly.pdbx_seq_one_letter_code
_entity_poly.pdbx_strand_id
1 'polypeptide(L)'
;MIYKIYREGFTGLAMFSHGLLLAGVVVILFPLYVALVAASLDSHQVFQVPLRLLPGGHLWDNLHQVWSQGVSGQSVPFSSLLLNSLIMALGITVGKITVSLLSAFAIIYFRFPLRNLAFWLIFMTLMLPVEVQTFPTVDVIAHVHMLDSYTRLTLPLSKTNLAVLFVITFIYGWNQYLWLLLIINDASLGTAVAGIQSMIASGDGTTQWNQVMAAMLLTLIAPVTIVLVMQRAFVRGLVDSEK
;
A
#
# COMPACT_ATOMS: atom_id res chain seq x y z
N MET A 1 22.79 -14.53 42.40
CA MET A 1 21.79 -13.62 43.02
C MET A 1 21.44 -12.44 42.12
N ILE A 2 22.41 -11.81 41.44
CA ILE A 2 22.19 -10.65 40.53
C ILE A 2 21.35 -10.98 39.28
N TYR A 3 21.48 -12.19 38.71
CA TYR A 3 20.71 -12.60 37.52
C TYR A 3 19.19 -12.78 37.77
N LYS A 4 18.78 -12.98 39.03
CA LYS A 4 17.36 -13.15 39.39
C LYS A 4 16.64 -11.80 39.51
N ILE A 5 17.35 -10.74 39.87
CA ILE A 5 16.80 -9.38 40.06
C ILE A 5 16.53 -8.69 38.71
N TYR A 6 17.32 -8.97 37.67
CA TYR A 6 17.09 -8.42 36.32
C TYR A 6 15.90 -9.06 35.59
N ARG A 7 15.48 -10.28 36.00
CA ARG A 7 14.38 -11.01 35.37
C ARG A 7 13.00 -10.59 35.87
N GLU A 8 12.91 -10.17 37.13
CA GLU A 8 11.63 -9.84 37.80
C GLU A 8 11.20 -8.38 37.59
N GLY A 9 12.13 -7.45 37.36
CA GLY A 9 11.80 -6.04 37.00
C GLY A 9 11.34 -5.85 35.55
N PHE A 10 11.71 -6.77 34.65
CA PHE A 10 11.32 -6.71 33.23
C PHE A 10 9.94 -7.31 32.95
N THR A 11 9.38 -8.13 33.85
CA THR A 11 8.12 -8.83 33.59
C THR A 11 6.92 -7.88 33.59
N GLY A 12 6.91 -6.89 34.49
CA GLY A 12 5.87 -5.86 34.55
C GLY A 12 5.91 -4.91 33.34
N LEU A 13 7.11 -4.47 32.93
CA LEU A 13 7.28 -3.65 31.72
C LEU A 13 6.91 -4.45 30.46
N ALA A 14 7.29 -5.73 30.38
CA ALA A 14 6.91 -6.59 29.27
C ALA A 14 5.39 -6.78 29.22
N MET A 15 4.71 -7.11 30.32
CA MET A 15 3.25 -7.23 30.37
C MET A 15 2.56 -5.92 29.97
N PHE A 16 3.07 -4.77 30.44
CA PHE A 16 2.58 -3.46 30.03
C PHE A 16 2.78 -3.21 28.53
N SER A 17 3.96 -3.50 27.97
CA SER A 17 4.23 -3.38 26.54
C SER A 17 3.33 -4.28 25.69
N HIS A 18 3.12 -5.54 26.09
CA HIS A 18 2.22 -6.44 25.37
C HIS A 18 0.76 -5.97 25.45
N GLY A 19 0.32 -5.47 26.61
CA GLY A 19 -1.00 -4.88 26.79
C GLY A 19 -1.20 -3.63 25.92
N LEU A 20 -0.20 -2.75 25.86
CA LEU A 20 -0.21 -1.56 25.01
C LEU A 20 -0.24 -1.92 23.51
N LEU A 21 0.55 -2.92 23.10
CA LEU A 21 0.55 -3.41 21.71
C LEU A 21 -0.80 -4.03 21.34
N LEU A 22 -1.39 -4.84 22.23
CA LEU A 22 -2.73 -5.41 22.02
C LEU A 22 -3.80 -4.32 21.91
N ALA A 23 -3.77 -3.32 22.80
CA ALA A 23 -4.68 -2.19 22.73
C ALA A 23 -4.52 -1.42 21.42
N GLY A 24 -3.27 -1.19 20.97
CA GLY A 24 -2.98 -0.56 19.68
C GLY A 24 -3.55 -1.35 18.50
N VAL A 25 -3.38 -2.68 18.50
CA VAL A 25 -3.94 -3.56 17.46
C VAL A 25 -5.48 -3.50 17.45
N VAL A 26 -6.12 -3.52 18.62
CA VAL A 26 -7.58 -3.41 18.73
C VAL A 26 -8.08 -2.08 18.16
N VAL A 27 -7.42 -0.97 18.48
CA VAL A 27 -7.80 0.37 17.96
C VAL A 27 -7.67 0.43 16.44
N ILE A 28 -6.61 -0.13 15.87
CA ILE A 28 -6.38 -0.14 14.41
C ILE A 28 -7.38 -1.08 13.70
N LEU A 29 -7.69 -2.23 14.29
CA LEU A 29 -8.62 -3.21 13.70
C LEU A 29 -10.08 -2.84 13.90
N PHE A 30 -10.42 -1.97 14.86
CA PHE A 30 -11.80 -1.64 15.17
C PHE A 30 -12.58 -1.07 13.97
N PRO A 31 -12.07 -0.08 13.19
CA PRO A 31 -12.74 0.37 11.97
C PRO A 31 -12.92 -0.74 10.93
N LEU A 32 -11.94 -1.64 10.79
CA LEU A 32 -12.03 -2.78 9.87
C LEU A 32 -13.10 -3.78 10.32
N TYR A 33 -13.22 -4.01 11.62
CA TYR A 33 -14.29 -4.81 12.21
C TYR A 33 -15.67 -4.19 11.94
N VAL A 34 -15.82 -2.88 12.14
CA VAL A 34 -17.08 -2.18 11.84
C VAL A 34 -17.42 -2.27 10.36
N ALA A 35 -16.45 -2.13 9.45
CA ALA A 35 -16.66 -2.31 8.02
C ALA A 35 -17.12 -3.75 7.69
N LEU A 36 -16.52 -4.76 8.32
CA LEU A 36 -16.93 -6.17 8.17
C LEU A 36 -18.35 -6.40 8.67
N VAL A 37 -18.69 -5.86 9.84
CA VAL A 37 -20.05 -5.94 10.37
C VAL A 37 -21.03 -5.23 9.44
N ALA A 38 -20.75 -4.00 9.03
CA ALA A 38 -21.60 -3.26 8.12
C ALA A 38 -21.79 -3.97 6.77
N ALA A 39 -20.74 -4.60 6.23
CA ALA A 39 -20.82 -5.43 5.02
C ALA A 39 -21.65 -6.70 5.20
N SER A 40 -21.81 -7.19 6.43
CA SER A 40 -22.61 -8.37 6.75
C SER A 40 -24.08 -8.10 7.06
N LEU A 41 -24.43 -6.84 7.29
CA LEU A 41 -25.78 -6.40 7.62
C LEU A 41 -26.66 -6.28 6.36
N ASP A 42 -27.96 -6.30 6.58
CA ASP A 42 -28.96 -6.04 5.55
C ASP A 42 -29.12 -4.53 5.27
N SER A 43 -29.59 -4.18 4.07
CA SER A 43 -29.75 -2.80 3.59
C SER A 43 -30.59 -1.93 4.53
N HIS A 44 -31.57 -2.50 5.24
CA HIS A 44 -32.37 -1.76 6.23
C HIS A 44 -31.71 -1.66 7.61
N GLN A 45 -30.87 -2.64 7.98
CA GLN A 45 -30.25 -2.71 9.29
C GLN A 45 -29.06 -1.77 9.42
N VAL A 46 -28.36 -1.47 8.32
CA VAL A 46 -27.21 -0.54 8.33
C VAL A 46 -27.62 0.89 8.68
N PHE A 47 -28.86 1.29 8.39
CA PHE A 47 -29.38 2.62 8.72
C PHE A 47 -30.03 2.72 10.12
N GLN A 48 -30.09 1.62 10.88
CA GLN A 48 -30.64 1.66 12.24
C GLN A 48 -29.64 2.30 13.20
N VAL A 49 -30.10 3.27 14.00
CA VAL A 49 -29.33 3.88 15.09
C VAL A 49 -29.85 3.33 16.42
N PRO A 50 -29.01 2.70 17.26
CA PRO A 50 -27.57 2.49 17.10
C PRO A 50 -27.21 1.35 16.14
N LEU A 51 -26.04 1.47 15.48
CA LEU A 51 -25.52 0.43 14.58
C LEU A 51 -25.31 -0.87 15.39
N ARG A 52 -25.86 -1.98 14.89
CA ARG A 52 -25.61 -3.29 15.47
C ARG A 52 -24.15 -3.65 15.24
N LEU A 53 -23.38 -3.85 16.31
CA LEU A 53 -21.97 -4.25 16.24
C LEU A 53 -21.78 -5.77 16.09
N LEU A 54 -22.86 -6.51 15.90
CA LEU A 54 -22.84 -7.95 15.67
C LEU A 54 -22.94 -8.23 14.17
N PRO A 55 -22.10 -9.12 13.62
CA PRO A 55 -22.16 -9.47 12.22
C PRO A 55 -23.52 -10.09 11.86
N GLY A 56 -24.06 -9.68 10.72
CA GLY A 56 -25.27 -10.25 10.12
C GLY A 56 -24.98 -11.51 9.30
N GLY A 57 -26.03 -12.07 8.70
CA GLY A 57 -25.97 -13.30 7.88
C GLY A 57 -25.72 -13.07 6.38
N HIS A 58 -25.71 -11.82 5.91
CA HIS A 58 -25.77 -11.49 4.47
C HIS A 58 -24.41 -11.10 3.86
N LEU A 59 -23.30 -11.36 4.56
CA LEU A 59 -21.96 -10.99 4.09
C LEU A 59 -21.64 -11.59 2.72
N TRP A 60 -21.96 -12.87 2.52
CA TRP A 60 -21.66 -13.56 1.28
C TRP A 60 -22.53 -13.05 0.12
N ASP A 61 -23.80 -12.78 0.40
CA ASP A 61 -24.74 -12.23 -0.58
C ASP A 61 -24.29 -10.85 -1.06
N ASN A 62 -23.92 -9.98 -0.12
CA ASN A 62 -23.42 -8.63 -0.42
C ASN A 62 -22.08 -8.67 -1.20
N LEU A 63 -21.16 -9.56 -0.83
CA LEU A 63 -19.90 -9.75 -1.55
C LEU A 63 -20.12 -10.25 -2.98
N HIS A 64 -20.96 -11.28 -3.15
CA HIS A 64 -21.26 -11.84 -4.47
C HIS A 64 -22.01 -10.82 -5.34
N GLN A 65 -22.95 -10.07 -4.76
CA GLN A 65 -23.67 -9.02 -5.45
C GLN A 65 -22.72 -7.96 -6.00
N VAL A 66 -21.84 -7.41 -5.15
CA VAL A 66 -20.83 -6.44 -5.58
C VAL A 66 -19.91 -7.04 -6.64
N TRP A 67 -19.45 -8.28 -6.44
CA TRP A 67 -18.52 -8.96 -7.34
C TRP A 67 -19.06 -9.12 -8.77
N SER A 68 -20.31 -9.58 -8.92
CA SER A 68 -20.90 -9.92 -10.23
C SER A 68 -21.81 -8.84 -10.80
N GLN A 69 -22.65 -8.24 -9.98
CA GLN A 69 -23.64 -7.25 -10.43
C GLN A 69 -23.08 -5.84 -10.43
N GLY A 70 -21.91 -5.64 -9.81
CA GLY A 70 -21.29 -4.34 -9.74
C GLY A 70 -21.95 -3.44 -8.72
N VAL A 71 -21.72 -2.15 -8.91
CA VAL A 71 -22.18 -1.09 -8.04
C VAL A 71 -23.53 -0.56 -8.53
N SER A 72 -24.48 -0.42 -7.59
CA SER A 72 -25.79 0.23 -7.74
C SER A 72 -25.91 1.17 -8.95
N GLY A 73 -26.59 0.70 -10.01
CA GLY A 73 -27.05 1.52 -11.14
C GLY A 73 -26.16 1.56 -12.39
N GLN A 74 -24.93 1.06 -12.34
CA GLN A 74 -24.09 0.90 -13.53
C GLN A 74 -23.63 -0.55 -13.63
N SER A 75 -24.00 -1.23 -14.71
CA SER A 75 -23.80 -2.68 -14.96
C SER A 75 -22.33 -3.10 -15.13
N VAL A 76 -21.37 -2.41 -14.48
CA VAL A 76 -19.95 -2.75 -14.51
C VAL A 76 -19.63 -3.61 -13.28
N PRO A 77 -19.25 -4.89 -13.48
CA PRO A 77 -18.86 -5.76 -12.38
C PRO A 77 -17.69 -5.16 -11.59
N PHE A 78 -17.77 -5.22 -10.25
CA PHE A 78 -16.71 -4.67 -9.40
C PHE A 78 -15.38 -5.42 -9.58
N SER A 79 -15.45 -6.70 -9.96
CA SER A 79 -14.29 -7.51 -10.35
C SER A 79 -13.50 -6.89 -11.50
N SER A 80 -14.17 -6.30 -12.50
CA SER A 80 -13.51 -5.57 -13.59
C SER A 80 -12.82 -4.31 -13.09
N LEU A 81 -13.46 -3.56 -12.18
CA LEU A 81 -12.87 -2.35 -11.57
C LEU A 81 -11.65 -2.66 -10.71
N LEU A 82 -11.67 -3.80 -10.00
CA LEU A 82 -10.52 -4.33 -9.26
C LEU A 82 -9.38 -4.70 -10.22
N LEU A 83 -9.69 -5.38 -11.33
CA LEU A 83 -8.69 -5.74 -12.33
C LEU A 83 -8.10 -4.51 -13.02
N ASN A 84 -8.93 -3.53 -13.38
CA ASN A 84 -8.45 -2.26 -13.95
C ASN A 84 -7.50 -1.56 -12.98
N SER A 85 -7.87 -1.47 -11.70
CA SER A 85 -7.02 -0.89 -10.66
C SER A 85 -5.71 -1.66 -10.50
N LEU A 86 -5.75 -3.00 -10.55
CA LEU A 86 -4.58 -3.85 -10.46
C LEU A 86 -3.63 -3.64 -11.65
N ILE A 87 -4.16 -3.68 -12.87
CA ILE A 87 -3.40 -3.48 -14.11
C ILE A 87 -2.78 -2.09 -14.12
N MET A 88 -3.55 -1.07 -13.76
CA MET A 88 -3.07 0.30 -13.68
C MET A 88 -1.98 0.45 -12.61
N ALA A 89 -2.19 -0.05 -11.40
CA ALA A 89 -1.22 0.05 -10.31
C ALA A 89 0.10 -0.67 -10.67
N LEU A 90 0.02 -1.86 -11.28
CA LEU A 90 1.18 -2.57 -11.80
C LEU A 90 1.85 -1.82 -12.95
N GLY A 91 1.08 -1.27 -13.89
CA GLY A 91 1.58 -0.49 -15.02
C GLY A 91 2.33 0.77 -14.56
N ILE A 92 1.78 1.51 -13.61
CA ILE A 92 2.44 2.68 -13.00
C ILE A 92 3.72 2.24 -12.27
N THR A 93 3.67 1.14 -11.52
CA THR A 93 4.82 0.64 -10.75
C THR A 93 5.96 0.22 -11.66
N VAL A 94 5.68 -0.64 -12.64
CA VAL A 94 6.66 -1.13 -13.62
C VAL A 94 7.18 0.03 -14.45
N GLY A 95 6.32 0.94 -14.89
CA GLY A 95 6.69 2.13 -15.64
C GLY A 95 7.64 3.04 -14.85
N LYS A 96 7.30 3.38 -13.59
CA LYS A 96 8.14 4.19 -12.70
C LYS A 96 9.50 3.54 -12.45
N ILE A 97 9.53 2.24 -12.17
CA ILE A 97 10.78 1.50 -11.94
C ILE A 97 11.63 1.46 -13.21
N THR A 98 11.02 1.20 -14.37
CA THR A 98 11.73 1.15 -15.66
C THR A 98 12.32 2.50 -16.02
N VAL A 99 11.55 3.58 -15.90
CA VAL A 99 12.04 4.95 -16.15
C VAL A 99 13.17 5.30 -15.17
N SER A 100 13.01 4.98 -13.89
CA SER A 100 14.04 5.23 -12.87
C SER A 100 15.35 4.49 -13.16
N LEU A 101 15.25 3.20 -13.51
CA LEU A 101 16.41 2.37 -13.88
C LEU A 101 17.09 2.90 -15.15
N LEU A 102 16.31 3.26 -16.16
CA LEU A 102 16.83 3.79 -17.43
C LEU A 102 17.53 5.14 -17.23
N SER A 103 16.96 6.04 -16.43
CA SER A 103 17.58 7.32 -16.08
C SER A 103 18.88 7.12 -15.29
N ALA A 104 18.91 6.22 -14.32
CA ALA A 104 20.13 5.90 -13.57
C ALA A 104 21.22 5.32 -14.49
N PHE A 105 20.86 4.38 -15.37
CA PHE A 105 21.77 3.80 -16.35
C PHE A 105 22.32 4.87 -17.31
N ALA A 106 21.44 5.73 -17.84
CA ALA A 106 21.81 6.81 -18.74
C ALA A 106 22.84 7.76 -18.11
N ILE A 107 22.61 8.18 -16.85
CA ILE A 107 23.50 9.07 -16.13
C ILE A 107 24.81 8.38 -15.78
N ILE A 108 24.84 7.11 -15.42
CA ILE A 108 26.09 6.45 -14.98
C ILE A 108 27.00 6.15 -16.17
N TYR A 109 26.46 5.62 -17.27
CA TYR A 109 27.27 5.08 -18.37
C TYR A 109 27.48 6.06 -19.53
N PHE A 110 26.56 6.99 -19.80
CA PHE A 110 26.71 7.92 -20.92
C PHE A 110 27.36 9.24 -20.48
N ARG A 111 28.40 9.63 -21.20
CA ARG A 111 29.10 10.91 -21.01
C ARG A 111 28.53 11.95 -21.96
N PHE A 112 27.40 12.56 -21.61
CA PHE A 112 26.79 13.66 -22.37
C PHE A 112 26.96 15.00 -21.64
N PRO A 113 27.02 16.15 -22.37
CA PRO A 113 27.42 17.43 -21.79
C PRO A 113 26.49 17.98 -20.70
N LEU A 114 25.21 17.60 -20.70
CA LEU A 114 24.21 18.05 -19.69
C LEU A 114 24.05 17.08 -18.51
N ARG A 115 24.92 16.07 -18.37
CA ARG A 115 24.80 15.03 -17.33
C ARG A 115 24.70 15.61 -15.92
N ASN A 116 25.54 16.61 -15.59
CA ASN A 116 25.53 17.24 -14.28
C ASN A 116 24.25 18.03 -14.02
N LEU A 117 23.70 18.72 -15.04
CA LEU A 117 22.43 19.43 -14.94
C LEU A 117 21.27 18.46 -14.73
N ALA A 118 21.23 17.35 -15.49
CA ALA A 118 20.21 16.32 -15.33
C ALA A 118 20.24 15.68 -13.93
N PHE A 119 21.45 15.39 -13.41
CA PHE A 119 21.63 14.91 -12.05
C PHE A 119 21.12 15.91 -11.00
N TRP A 120 21.51 17.18 -11.12
CA TRP A 120 21.06 18.23 -10.20
C TRP A 120 19.55 18.50 -10.28
N LEU A 121 18.94 18.41 -11.45
CA LEU A 121 17.50 18.60 -11.63
C LEU A 121 16.71 17.47 -10.96
N ILE A 122 17.15 16.20 -11.14
CA ILE A 122 16.57 15.06 -10.44
C ILE A 122 16.74 15.20 -8.93
N PHE A 123 17.91 15.63 -8.47
CA PHE A 123 18.14 15.83 -7.04
C PHE A 123 17.28 16.97 -6.47
N MET A 124 17.12 18.08 -7.19
CA MET A 124 16.27 19.21 -6.81
C MET A 124 14.79 18.82 -6.72
N THR A 125 14.27 18.00 -7.63
CA THR A 125 12.89 17.49 -7.54
C THR A 125 12.76 16.47 -6.40
N LEU A 126 13.82 15.72 -6.10
CA LEU A 126 13.98 14.91 -4.89
C LEU A 126 14.40 15.73 -3.65
N MET A 127 14.37 17.07 -3.66
CA MET A 127 14.54 17.91 -2.47
C MET A 127 13.22 18.57 -1.98
N LEU A 128 12.09 18.31 -2.67
CA LEU A 128 10.74 18.34 -2.08
C LEU A 128 10.25 17.00 -1.42
N PRO A 129 11.08 16.18 -0.75
CA PRO A 129 10.62 15.08 0.11
C PRO A 129 11.07 15.24 1.56
N VAL A 130 10.25 14.69 2.45
CA VAL A 130 10.51 14.57 3.89
C VAL A 130 11.37 13.32 4.20
N GLU A 131 11.69 12.48 3.21
CA GLU A 131 12.53 11.29 3.37
C GLU A 131 14.05 11.53 3.28
N VAL A 132 14.53 12.77 3.08
CA VAL A 132 15.97 13.05 3.01
C VAL A 132 16.58 13.01 4.42
N GLN A 133 17.05 11.85 4.88
CA GLN A 133 17.97 11.83 6.03
C GLN A 133 19.01 10.68 6.10
N THR A 134 19.22 9.85 5.08
CA THR A 134 20.18 8.71 5.22
C THR A 134 21.25 8.51 4.14
N PHE A 135 21.33 9.34 3.09
CA PHE A 135 22.25 9.07 1.97
C PHE A 135 23.38 10.07 1.63
N PRO A 136 23.73 11.13 2.40
CA PRO A 136 24.93 11.91 2.08
C PRO A 136 26.27 11.19 2.38
N THR A 137 26.26 9.97 2.93
CA THR A 137 27.49 9.28 3.36
C THR A 137 28.19 8.48 2.25
N VAL A 138 27.61 8.39 1.05
CA VAL A 138 28.15 7.51 -0.01
C VAL A 138 29.38 8.11 -0.72
N ASP A 139 29.63 9.41 -0.56
CA ASP A 139 30.80 10.08 -1.15
C ASP A 139 32.12 9.84 -0.38
N VAL A 140 32.08 9.23 0.82
CA VAL A 140 33.29 8.98 1.63
C VAL A 140 34.00 7.65 1.27
N ILE A 141 33.39 6.78 0.45
CA ILE A 141 34.00 5.48 0.06
C ILE A 141 34.78 5.58 -1.26
N ALA A 142 34.95 6.78 -1.82
CA ALA A 142 35.77 7.02 -3.01
C ALA A 142 37.29 6.89 -2.78
N HIS A 143 37.75 6.50 -1.58
CA HIS A 143 39.18 6.48 -1.22
C HIS A 143 39.68 5.16 -0.61
N VAL A 144 39.10 4.00 -0.95
CA VAL A 144 39.75 2.73 -0.62
C VAL A 144 39.82 1.81 -1.84
N HIS A 145 41.06 1.55 -2.22
CA HIS A 145 41.53 0.85 -3.40
C HIS A 145 41.36 -0.69 -3.28
N MET A 146 40.12 -1.20 -3.16
CA MET A 146 39.85 -2.66 -3.22
C MET A 146 38.66 -2.96 -4.15
N LEU A 147 38.95 -2.91 -5.45
CA LEU A 147 38.13 -3.45 -6.52
C LEU A 147 38.40 -4.95 -6.63
N ASP A 148 37.59 -5.79 -6.00
CA ASP A 148 37.27 -7.11 -6.54
C ASP A 148 35.96 -7.64 -5.92
N SER A 149 34.90 -7.60 -6.75
CA SER A 149 33.56 -8.16 -6.51
C SER A 149 32.52 -7.31 -5.76
N TYR A 150 32.38 -6.03 -6.15
CA TYR A 150 31.23 -5.18 -5.80
C TYR A 150 29.86 -5.78 -6.18
N THR A 151 29.81 -6.70 -7.13
CA THR A 151 28.57 -7.35 -7.58
C THR A 151 27.91 -8.20 -6.48
N ARG A 152 28.67 -8.76 -5.53
CA ARG A 152 28.11 -9.64 -4.47
C ARG A 152 27.54 -8.89 -3.26
N LEU A 153 28.02 -7.68 -2.97
CA LEU A 153 27.53 -6.82 -1.88
C LEU A 153 26.39 -5.90 -2.33
N THR A 154 26.40 -5.45 -3.59
CA THR A 154 25.42 -4.48 -4.08
C THR A 154 24.09 -5.14 -4.46
N LEU A 155 24.12 -6.36 -5.02
CA LEU A 155 22.91 -7.06 -5.49
C LEU A 155 21.86 -7.36 -4.39
N PRO A 156 22.24 -7.81 -3.17
CA PRO A 156 21.27 -8.07 -2.10
C PRO A 156 20.58 -6.79 -1.62
N LEU A 157 21.35 -5.71 -1.43
CA LEU A 157 20.83 -4.41 -0.97
C LEU A 157 19.91 -3.77 -2.02
N SER A 158 20.29 -3.84 -3.30
CA SER A 158 19.45 -3.35 -4.40
C SER A 158 18.13 -4.13 -4.51
N LYS A 159 18.14 -5.44 -4.26
CA LYS A 159 16.91 -6.26 -4.34
C LYS A 159 15.88 -5.87 -3.27
N THR A 160 16.32 -5.59 -2.04
CA THR A 160 15.38 -5.13 -1.00
C THR A 160 14.89 -3.73 -1.28
N ASN A 161 15.76 -2.79 -1.67
CA ASN A 161 15.34 -1.42 -1.99
C ASN A 161 14.36 -1.38 -3.18
N LEU A 162 14.56 -2.22 -4.20
CA LEU A 162 13.61 -2.37 -5.30
C LEU A 162 12.26 -2.95 -4.85
N ALA A 163 12.26 -3.92 -3.93
CA ALA A 163 11.04 -4.47 -3.36
C ALA A 163 10.25 -3.42 -2.55
N VAL A 164 10.95 -2.59 -1.77
CA VAL A 164 10.35 -1.46 -1.04
C VAL A 164 9.75 -0.45 -2.01
N LEU A 165 10.53 -0.03 -3.00
CA LEU A 165 10.09 0.92 -4.02
C LEU A 165 8.86 0.39 -4.78
N PHE A 166 8.87 -0.89 -5.13
CA PHE A 166 7.74 -1.57 -5.77
C PHE A 166 6.48 -1.48 -4.90
N VAL A 167 6.57 -1.84 -3.61
CA VAL A 167 5.40 -1.81 -2.72
C VAL A 167 4.86 -0.39 -2.55
N ILE A 168 5.73 0.60 -2.33
CA ILE A 168 5.31 2.00 -2.16
C ILE A 168 4.64 2.52 -3.44
N THR A 169 5.26 2.30 -4.60
CA THR A 169 4.72 2.78 -5.88
C THR A 169 3.45 2.04 -6.29
N PHE A 170 3.33 0.76 -5.94
CA PHE A 170 2.10 -0.02 -6.12
C PHE A 170 0.96 0.53 -5.28
N ILE A 171 1.17 0.70 -3.97
CA ILE A 171 0.14 1.24 -3.06
C ILE A 171 -0.27 2.63 -3.52
N TYR A 172 0.69 3.45 -3.94
CA TYR A 172 0.40 4.76 -4.52
C TYR A 172 -0.48 4.64 -5.77
N GLY A 173 -0.11 3.79 -6.73
CA GLY A 173 -0.88 3.55 -7.95
C GLY A 173 -2.29 3.02 -7.69
N TRP A 174 -2.43 2.11 -6.72
CA TRP A 174 -3.70 1.51 -6.30
C TRP A 174 -4.66 2.56 -5.71
N ASN A 175 -4.15 3.47 -4.89
CA ASN A 175 -4.93 4.50 -4.20
C ASN A 175 -5.16 5.78 -5.02
N GLN A 176 -4.81 5.78 -6.30
CA GLN A 176 -5.12 6.90 -7.18
C GLN A 176 -6.63 6.95 -7.46
N TYR A 177 -7.26 8.11 -7.22
CA TYR A 177 -8.68 8.32 -7.57
C TYR A 177 -8.95 9.72 -8.12
N LEU A 178 -8.36 10.77 -7.54
CA LEU A 178 -8.66 12.16 -7.92
C LEU A 178 -8.38 12.46 -9.39
N TRP A 179 -7.18 12.15 -9.88
CA TRP A 179 -6.84 12.43 -11.28
C TRP A 179 -7.57 11.52 -12.27
N LEU A 180 -7.93 10.30 -11.85
CA LEU A 180 -8.66 9.36 -12.69
C LEU A 180 -10.09 9.83 -12.91
N LEU A 181 -10.75 10.35 -11.89
CA LEU A 181 -12.09 10.95 -12.03
C LEU A 181 -12.12 12.12 -13.02
N LEU A 182 -10.99 12.79 -13.23
CA LEU A 182 -10.87 13.90 -14.18
C LEU A 182 -10.62 13.44 -15.62
N ILE A 183 -9.99 12.28 -15.82
CA ILE A 183 -9.54 11.81 -17.14
C ILE A 183 -10.44 10.72 -17.70
N ILE A 184 -10.93 9.83 -16.82
CA ILE A 184 -11.75 8.68 -17.20
C ILE A 184 -13.21 9.10 -17.21
N ASN A 185 -13.76 9.18 -18.42
CA ASN A 185 -15.19 9.46 -18.64
C ASN A 185 -16.03 8.18 -18.76
N ASP A 186 -15.40 7.01 -18.93
CA ASP A 186 -16.08 5.72 -19.09
C ASP A 186 -16.04 4.92 -17.79
N ALA A 187 -17.22 4.55 -17.28
CA ALA A 187 -17.38 3.75 -16.06
C ALA A 187 -16.68 2.38 -16.15
N SER A 188 -16.57 1.79 -17.34
CA SER A 188 -15.94 0.48 -17.54
C SER A 188 -14.42 0.49 -17.39
N LEU A 189 -13.80 1.66 -17.58
CA LEU A 189 -12.35 1.89 -17.42
C LEU A 189 -12.00 2.43 -16.03
N GLY A 190 -13.00 2.69 -15.19
CA GLY A 190 -12.81 3.18 -13.83
C GLY A 190 -12.00 2.22 -12.95
N THR A 191 -11.50 2.76 -11.84
CA THR A 191 -10.80 1.98 -10.81
C THR A 191 -11.72 1.57 -9.67
N ALA A 192 -11.31 0.59 -8.87
CA ALA A 192 -12.04 0.15 -7.68
C ALA A 192 -12.41 1.30 -6.74
N VAL A 193 -11.49 2.25 -6.50
CA VAL A 193 -11.74 3.41 -5.62
C VAL A 193 -12.75 4.38 -6.25
N ALA A 194 -12.68 4.61 -7.56
CA ALA A 194 -13.67 5.41 -8.28
C ALA A 194 -15.06 4.74 -8.26
N GLY A 195 -15.11 3.42 -8.41
CA GLY A 195 -16.34 2.62 -8.28
C GLY A 195 -16.95 2.69 -6.88
N ILE A 196 -16.12 2.69 -5.83
CA ILE A 196 -16.59 2.91 -4.45
C ILE A 196 -17.16 4.33 -4.29
N GLN A 197 -16.52 5.33 -4.88
CA GLN A 197 -17.01 6.72 -4.81
C GLN A 197 -18.37 6.87 -5.50
N SER A 198 -18.58 6.24 -6.66
CA SER A 198 -19.85 6.31 -7.37
C SER A 198 -21.01 5.67 -6.58
N MET A 199 -20.73 4.69 -5.70
CA MET A 199 -21.73 4.15 -4.76
C MET A 199 -22.25 5.21 -3.79
N ILE A 200 -21.36 6.11 -3.36
CA ILE A 200 -21.64 7.13 -2.34
C ILE A 200 -22.24 8.38 -2.99
N ALA A 201 -21.85 8.70 -4.22
CA ALA A 201 -22.18 9.95 -4.91
C ALA A 201 -23.52 9.94 -5.67
N SER A 202 -24.45 9.04 -5.36
CA SER A 202 -25.74 8.92 -6.07
C SER A 202 -26.72 10.03 -5.68
N GLY A 203 -27.23 10.77 -6.68
CA GLY A 203 -28.11 11.93 -6.50
C GLY A 203 -29.60 11.64 -6.22
N ASP A 204 -30.09 10.43 -6.47
CA ASP A 204 -31.52 10.09 -6.35
C ASP A 204 -31.83 8.75 -5.62
N GLY A 205 -30.81 7.97 -5.23
CA GLY A 205 -30.96 6.65 -4.60
C GLY A 205 -30.39 6.57 -3.19
N THR A 206 -30.99 5.74 -2.32
CA THR A 206 -30.42 5.46 -0.99
C THR A 206 -29.09 4.71 -1.12
N THR A 207 -28.00 5.29 -0.62
CA THR A 207 -26.67 4.68 -0.61
C THR A 207 -26.66 3.37 0.17
N GLN A 208 -26.47 2.24 -0.50
CA GLN A 208 -26.45 0.93 0.16
C GLN A 208 -25.11 0.69 0.87
N TRP A 209 -24.98 1.19 2.09
CA TRP A 209 -23.74 1.14 2.87
C TRP A 209 -23.20 -0.28 3.10
N ASN A 210 -24.05 -1.30 3.18
CA ASN A 210 -23.66 -2.71 3.19
C ASN A 210 -22.81 -3.08 1.96
N GLN A 211 -23.25 -2.67 0.77
CA GLN A 211 -22.50 -2.93 -0.46
C GLN A 211 -21.23 -2.09 -0.54
N VAL A 212 -21.27 -0.83 -0.09
CA VAL A 212 -20.09 0.05 -0.03
C VAL A 212 -18.99 -0.57 0.83
N MET A 213 -19.37 -1.06 2.01
CA MET A 213 -18.41 -1.68 2.93
C MET A 213 -17.89 -3.01 2.38
N ALA A 214 -18.73 -3.80 1.72
CA ALA A 214 -18.28 -5.02 1.04
C ALA A 214 -17.26 -4.71 -0.09
N ALA A 215 -17.50 -3.68 -0.89
CA ALA A 215 -16.58 -3.22 -1.93
C ALA A 215 -15.25 -2.70 -1.34
N MET A 216 -15.30 -1.98 -0.23
CA MET A 216 -14.10 -1.53 0.49
C MET A 216 -13.26 -2.72 0.99
N LEU A 217 -13.91 -3.75 1.55
CA LEU A 217 -13.22 -4.97 1.99
C LEU A 217 -12.57 -5.71 0.82
N LEU A 218 -13.28 -5.86 -0.30
CA LEU A 218 -12.73 -6.44 -1.53
C LEU A 218 -11.51 -5.66 -2.05
N THR A 219 -11.56 -4.32 -1.96
CA THR A 219 -10.46 -3.44 -2.37
C THR A 219 -9.21 -3.61 -1.52
N LEU A 220 -9.35 -3.97 -0.24
CA LEU A 220 -8.21 -4.22 0.65
C LEU A 220 -7.47 -5.52 0.30
N ILE A 221 -8.11 -6.47 -0.39
CA ILE A 221 -7.51 -7.78 -0.68
C ILE A 221 -6.21 -7.62 -1.48
N ALA A 222 -6.20 -6.80 -2.53
CA ALA A 222 -5.03 -6.65 -3.39
C ALA A 222 -3.80 -6.04 -2.67
N PRO A 223 -3.90 -4.86 -2.00
CA PRO A 223 -2.75 -4.28 -1.29
C PRO A 223 -2.29 -5.17 -0.13
N VAL A 224 -3.21 -5.79 0.63
CA VAL A 224 -2.84 -6.73 1.71
C VAL A 224 -2.10 -7.94 1.14
N THR A 225 -2.58 -8.52 0.05
CA THR A 225 -1.91 -9.67 -0.59
C THR A 225 -0.50 -9.31 -1.03
N ILE A 226 -0.31 -8.14 -1.65
CA ILE A 226 1.02 -7.69 -2.09
C ILE A 226 1.96 -7.44 -0.91
N VAL A 227 1.48 -6.79 0.14
CA VAL A 227 2.26 -6.58 1.37
C VAL A 227 2.64 -7.93 2.00
N LEU A 228 1.70 -8.88 2.10
CA LEU A 228 1.96 -10.21 2.66
C LEU A 228 2.96 -11.04 1.83
N VAL A 229 2.97 -10.88 0.51
CA VAL A 229 3.96 -11.53 -0.36
C VAL A 229 5.34 -10.86 -0.19
N MET A 230 5.37 -9.53 -0.10
CA MET A 230 6.61 -8.75 -0.08
C MET A 230 7.23 -8.58 1.31
N GLN A 231 6.50 -8.82 2.41
CA GLN A 231 7.01 -8.69 3.78
C GLN A 231 8.28 -9.52 4.03
N ARG A 232 8.41 -10.69 3.37
CA ARG A 232 9.62 -11.54 3.49
C ARG A 232 10.85 -10.86 2.90
N ALA A 233 10.69 -10.03 1.86
CA ALA A 233 11.79 -9.26 1.27
C ALA A 233 12.21 -8.10 2.19
N PHE A 234 11.23 -7.41 2.80
CA PHE A 234 11.49 -6.37 3.80
C PHE A 234 12.24 -6.91 5.02
N VAL A 235 11.77 -8.02 5.61
CA VAL A 235 12.41 -8.62 6.79
C VAL A 235 13.84 -9.06 6.48
N ARG A 236 14.07 -9.67 5.32
CA ARG A 236 15.42 -10.10 4.93
C ARG A 236 16.39 -8.93 4.78
N GLY A 237 16.01 -7.83 4.14
CA GLY A 237 16.93 -6.70 4.01
C GLY A 237 17.21 -5.93 5.29
N LEU A 238 16.30 -5.95 6.28
CA LEU A 238 16.59 -5.40 7.61
C LEU A 238 17.61 -6.26 8.36
N VAL A 239 17.49 -7.58 8.30
CA VAL A 239 18.36 -8.52 9.04
C VAL A 239 19.74 -8.63 8.41
N ASP A 240 19.85 -8.54 7.08
CA ASP A 240 21.13 -8.65 6.38
C ASP A 240 21.94 -7.33 6.39
N SER A 241 21.32 -6.19 6.74
CA SER A 241 22.03 -4.91 6.89
C SER A 241 22.80 -4.78 8.21
N GLU A 242 22.59 -5.68 9.17
CA GLU A 242 23.21 -5.66 10.50
C GLU A 242 24.48 -6.54 10.60
N LYS A 243 24.95 -7.14 9.49
CA LYS A 243 26.16 -7.97 9.43
C LYS A 243 27.19 -7.38 8.48
#